data_AF-A0A9N8EP50-F1
#
_entry.id   AF-A0A9N8EP50-F1
#
_cell.length_a   1.000
_cell.length_b   1.000
_cell.length_c   1.000
_cell.angle_alpha   90.00
_cell.angle_beta   90.00
_cell.angle_gamma   90.00
#
_symmetry.space_group_name_H-M   'P 1'
#
loop_
_entity.id
_entity.type
_entity.pdbx_description
1 polymer ?
#
loop_
_entity_poly.entity_id
_entity_poly.type
_entity_poly.pdbx_seq_one_letter_code
_entity_poly.pdbx_strand_id
1 'polypeptide(L)'
;MRKNLADYLKNPRKTLERIGKEKREKDRQKNKSGKVKWVTHPAKEIFDEDVEPGGWLYDQDDLDARLVWKTYKSKQEEFEDVSFEQFEPIYIKAMQRAAKRRSRSKQEEEWMKHDRRLHPRQTHNHRGEPVFDMDVAAKEQLREDVEKKLYKKMKPMELHAMREVYHKYKLGIFRQRIYQEKRRQKFNRYLEKKRTEKRRKYAAKYMRFERK
;
A
#
# COMPACT_ATOMS: atom_id res chain seq x y z
N MET A 1 33.90 9.38 -16.97
CA MET A 1 34.46 8.79 -15.72
C MET A 1 35.99 8.73 -15.70
N ARG A 2 36.70 8.33 -16.78
CA ARG A 2 38.18 8.20 -16.78
C ARG A 2 38.97 9.48 -16.43
N LYS A 3 38.49 10.68 -16.81
CA LYS A 3 39.17 11.96 -16.50
C LYS A 3 39.21 12.32 -15.01
N ASN A 4 38.13 12.04 -14.26
CA ASN A 4 38.08 12.36 -12.83
C ASN A 4 38.98 11.45 -11.98
N LEU A 5 39.22 10.22 -12.42
CA LEU A 5 40.09 9.27 -11.73
C LEU A 5 41.57 9.66 -11.89
N ALA A 6 41.98 10.06 -13.10
CA ALA A 6 43.34 10.55 -13.37
C ALA A 6 43.66 11.86 -12.62
N ASP A 7 42.69 12.79 -12.54
CA ASP A 7 42.83 14.04 -11.79
C ASP A 7 42.83 13.82 -10.27
N TYR A 8 42.09 12.82 -9.77
CA TYR A 8 42.08 12.47 -8.35
C TYR A 8 43.43 11.93 -7.89
N LEU A 9 44.09 11.09 -8.70
CA LEU A 9 45.43 10.56 -8.40
C LEU A 9 46.52 11.65 -8.38
N LYS A 10 46.35 12.74 -9.15
CA LYS A 10 47.28 13.89 -9.16
C LYS A 10 47.04 14.89 -8.03
N ASN A 11 45.77 15.19 -7.70
CA ASN A 11 45.45 16.11 -6.61
C ASN A 11 44.05 15.78 -6.01
N PRO A 12 43.99 14.87 -5.02
CA PRO A 12 42.73 14.36 -4.49
C PRO A 12 41.83 15.47 -3.91
N ARG A 13 42.44 16.41 -3.19
CA ARG A 13 41.72 17.47 -2.47
C ARG A 13 41.05 18.46 -3.42
N LYS A 14 41.78 18.94 -4.45
CA LYS A 14 41.22 19.82 -5.48
C LYS A 14 40.15 19.12 -6.33
N THR A 15 40.32 17.84 -6.63
CA THR A 15 39.33 17.08 -7.41
C THR A 15 38.02 16.88 -6.63
N LEU A 16 38.10 16.58 -5.33
CA LEU A 16 36.91 16.49 -4.46
C LEU A 16 36.19 17.83 -4.30
N GLU A 17 36.92 18.94 -4.14
CA GLU A 17 36.34 20.27 -4.08
C GLU A 17 35.64 20.66 -5.38
N ARG A 18 36.23 20.34 -6.54
CA ARG A 18 35.63 20.59 -7.86
C ARG A 18 34.34 19.77 -8.05
N ILE A 19 34.37 18.47 -7.74
CA ILE A 19 33.17 17.60 -7.80
C ILE A 19 32.08 18.12 -6.87
N GLY A 20 32.45 18.56 -5.66
CA GLY A 20 31.53 19.16 -4.70
C GLY A 20 30.90 20.46 -5.20
N LYS A 21 31.69 21.35 -5.82
CA LYS A 21 31.22 22.59 -6.44
C LYS A 21 30.31 22.31 -7.64
N GLU A 22 30.69 21.42 -8.54
CA GLU A 22 29.86 21.01 -9.69
C GLU A 22 28.51 20.43 -9.25
N LYS A 23 28.49 19.64 -8.18
CA LYS A 23 27.25 19.11 -7.59
C LYS A 23 26.38 20.24 -7.04
N ARG A 24 26.97 21.16 -6.26
CA ARG A 24 26.27 22.34 -5.70
C ARG A 24 25.75 23.29 -6.78
N GLU A 25 26.49 23.47 -7.87
CA GLU A 25 26.11 24.30 -9.02
C GLU A 25 24.92 23.68 -9.76
N LYS A 26 24.95 22.37 -10.00
CA LYS A 26 23.83 21.61 -10.58
C LYS A 26 22.60 21.66 -9.68
N ASP A 27 22.79 21.53 -8.36
CA ASP A 27 21.70 21.65 -7.39
C ASP A 27 21.12 23.07 -7.37
N ARG A 28 21.96 24.12 -7.46
CA ARG A 28 21.52 25.52 -7.61
C ARG A 28 20.76 25.77 -8.91
N GLN A 29 21.24 25.25 -10.04
CA GLN A 29 20.55 25.36 -11.34
C GLN A 29 19.23 24.60 -11.33
N LYS A 30 19.17 23.44 -10.67
CA LYS A 30 17.92 22.69 -10.46
C LYS A 30 16.93 23.46 -9.59
N ASN A 31 17.38 24.09 -8.51
CA ASN A 31 16.54 24.92 -7.66
C ASN A 31 16.07 26.22 -8.36
N LYS A 32 16.84 26.76 -9.31
CA LYS A 32 16.43 27.89 -10.17
C LYS A 32 15.34 27.54 -11.18
N SER A 33 15.11 26.25 -11.48
CA SER A 33 14.15 25.83 -12.51
C SER A 33 12.67 25.95 -12.11
N GLY A 34 12.36 26.41 -10.88
CA GLY A 34 10.98 26.53 -10.39
C GLY A 34 10.25 25.19 -10.19
N LYS A 35 10.92 24.05 -10.38
CA LYS A 35 10.33 22.72 -10.26
C LYS A 35 10.13 22.32 -8.81
N VAL A 36 8.91 21.95 -8.48
CA VAL A 36 8.51 21.52 -7.15
C VAL A 36 9.11 20.14 -6.84
N LYS A 37 9.44 19.88 -5.57
CA LYS A 37 9.97 18.57 -5.16
C LYS A 37 8.86 17.51 -5.06
N TRP A 38 8.49 16.91 -6.20
CA TRP A 38 7.37 15.96 -6.34
C TRP A 38 7.34 14.84 -5.28
N VAL A 39 8.48 14.23 -4.96
CA VAL A 39 8.57 13.08 -4.03
C VAL A 39 7.98 13.39 -2.66
N THR A 40 8.05 14.66 -2.23
CA THR A 40 7.57 15.12 -0.93
C THR A 40 6.38 16.08 -1.04
N HIS A 41 5.85 16.25 -2.25
CA HIS A 41 4.78 17.19 -2.54
C HIS A 41 3.41 16.60 -2.24
N PRO A 42 2.45 17.38 -1.71
CA PRO A 42 1.16 16.83 -1.37
C PRO A 42 0.35 16.30 -2.57
N ALA A 43 0.49 16.95 -3.73
CA ALA A 43 -0.11 16.50 -5.00
C ALA A 43 0.19 15.02 -5.35
N LYS A 44 1.33 14.49 -4.90
CA LYS A 44 1.71 13.11 -5.17
C LYS A 44 0.80 12.10 -4.47
N GLU A 45 0.33 12.37 -3.25
CA GLU A 45 -0.51 11.41 -2.52
C GLU A 45 -1.88 11.30 -3.17
N ILE A 46 -2.50 12.43 -3.52
CA ILE A 46 -3.76 12.49 -4.28
C ILE A 46 -3.61 11.73 -5.60
N PHE A 47 -2.55 12.05 -6.35
CA PHE A 47 -2.28 11.41 -7.62
C PHE A 47 -2.04 9.90 -7.50
N ASP A 48 -1.28 9.46 -6.49
CA ASP A 48 -1.04 8.05 -6.26
C ASP A 48 -2.36 7.33 -5.90
N GLU A 49 -3.22 7.92 -5.05
CA GLU A 49 -4.55 7.34 -4.72
C GLU A 49 -5.45 7.22 -5.96
N ASP A 50 -5.46 8.23 -6.83
CA ASP A 50 -6.29 8.24 -8.03
C ASP A 50 -5.87 7.21 -9.09
N VAL A 51 -4.60 6.80 -9.09
CA VAL A 51 -4.04 5.77 -9.99
C VAL A 51 -4.27 4.34 -9.44
N GLU A 52 -4.45 4.19 -8.13
CA GLU A 52 -4.70 2.89 -7.50
C GLU A 52 -6.16 2.41 -7.70
N PRO A 53 -6.47 1.11 -7.48
CA PRO A 53 -7.82 0.58 -7.62
C PRO A 53 -8.86 1.38 -6.82
N GLY A 54 -9.88 1.88 -7.52
CA GLY A 54 -10.94 2.72 -6.96
C GLY A 54 -10.75 4.22 -7.17
N GLY A 55 -9.59 4.65 -7.67
CA GLY A 55 -9.34 6.01 -8.14
C GLY A 55 -9.88 6.25 -9.56
N TRP A 56 -10.07 7.52 -9.94
CA TRP A 56 -10.67 7.86 -11.23
C TRP A 56 -9.71 7.71 -12.44
N LEU A 57 -8.40 7.60 -12.20
CA LEU A 57 -7.39 7.26 -13.23
C LEU A 57 -7.17 5.74 -13.35
N TYR A 58 -7.84 4.94 -12.53
CA TYR A 58 -7.76 3.50 -12.61
C TYR A 58 -8.34 2.99 -13.94
N ASP A 59 -7.58 2.14 -14.63
CA ASP A 59 -7.87 1.59 -15.96
C ASP A 59 -8.05 2.63 -17.08
N GLN A 60 -7.62 3.87 -16.88
CA GLN A 60 -7.69 4.95 -17.87
C GLN A 60 -6.34 5.19 -18.56
N ASP A 61 -5.83 4.19 -19.27
CA ASP A 61 -4.45 4.22 -19.81
C ASP A 61 -4.22 5.21 -20.95
N ASP A 62 -5.29 5.65 -21.63
CA ASP A 62 -5.23 6.51 -22.82
C ASP A 62 -5.60 7.98 -22.55
N LEU A 63 -5.78 8.36 -21.28
CA LEU A 63 -6.12 9.74 -20.94
C LEU A 63 -4.96 10.70 -21.25
N ASP A 64 -5.29 11.80 -21.92
CA ASP A 64 -4.35 12.87 -22.23
C ASP A 64 -3.82 13.54 -20.94
N ALA A 65 -2.50 13.58 -20.81
CA ALA A 65 -1.82 14.16 -19.65
C ALA A 65 -2.23 15.61 -19.41
N ARG A 66 -2.50 16.37 -20.48
CA ARG A 66 -2.87 17.79 -20.39
C ARG A 66 -4.28 17.98 -19.87
N LEU A 67 -5.23 17.13 -20.28
CA LEU A 67 -6.58 17.12 -19.71
C LEU A 67 -6.58 16.75 -18.23
N VAL A 68 -5.82 15.72 -17.85
CA VAL A 68 -5.68 15.28 -16.46
C VAL A 68 -5.08 16.40 -15.60
N TRP A 69 -4.01 17.03 -16.06
CA TRP A 69 -3.39 18.16 -15.37
C TRP A 69 -4.34 19.34 -15.18
N LYS A 70 -5.09 19.73 -16.22
CA LYS A 70 -6.09 20.80 -16.12
C LYS A 70 -7.17 20.47 -15.09
N THR A 71 -7.60 19.22 -15.04
CA THR A 71 -8.60 18.74 -14.08
C THR A 71 -8.08 18.79 -12.65
N TYR A 72 -6.82 18.41 -12.42
CA TYR A 72 -6.21 18.57 -11.10
C TYR A 72 -6.06 20.04 -10.71
N LYS A 73 -5.60 20.89 -11.63
CA LYS A 73 -5.41 22.32 -11.35
C LYS A 73 -6.73 23.05 -11.05
N SER A 74 -7.85 22.60 -11.60
CA SER A 74 -9.17 23.20 -11.35
C SER A 74 -9.84 22.69 -10.07
N LYS A 75 -9.52 21.47 -9.63
CA LYS A 75 -10.19 20.81 -8.50
C LYS A 75 -9.37 20.78 -7.20
N GLN A 76 -8.05 20.87 -7.29
CA GLN A 76 -7.12 20.65 -6.18
C GLN A 76 -6.11 21.78 -6.09
N GLU A 77 -6.09 22.47 -4.94
CA GLU A 77 -5.16 23.57 -4.68
C GLU A 77 -3.70 23.09 -4.62
N GLU A 78 -3.47 21.82 -4.25
CA GLU A 78 -2.16 21.22 -4.16
C GLU A 78 -1.47 21.06 -5.52
N PHE A 79 -2.16 21.28 -6.63
CA PHE A 79 -1.58 21.24 -7.98
C PHE A 79 -1.31 22.63 -8.58
N GLU A 80 -1.61 23.71 -7.85
CA GLU A 80 -1.47 25.09 -8.35
C GLU A 80 -0.03 25.40 -8.81
N ASP A 81 0.95 25.02 -7.99
CA ASP A 81 2.39 25.24 -8.22
C ASP A 81 3.04 24.20 -9.16
N VAL A 82 2.31 23.16 -9.56
CA VAL A 82 2.86 22.07 -10.38
C VAL A 82 2.72 22.43 -11.86
N SER A 83 3.84 22.76 -12.50
CA SER A 83 3.86 23.04 -13.93
C SER A 83 3.56 21.79 -14.78
N PHE A 84 2.94 21.99 -15.95
CA PHE A 84 2.63 20.91 -16.88
C PHE A 84 3.88 20.14 -17.33
N GLU A 85 4.98 20.85 -17.62
CA GLU A 85 6.27 20.25 -18.01
C GLU A 85 6.85 19.30 -16.96
N GLN A 86 6.53 19.54 -15.69
CA GLN A 86 6.89 18.64 -14.62
C GLN A 86 5.88 17.49 -14.50
N PHE A 87 4.59 17.78 -14.60
CA PHE A 87 3.50 16.83 -14.43
C PHE A 87 3.48 15.74 -15.50
N GLU A 88 3.59 16.11 -16.78
CA GLU A 88 3.50 15.18 -17.91
C GLU A 88 4.45 13.96 -17.79
N PRO A 89 5.77 14.12 -17.58
CA PRO A 89 6.66 12.97 -17.46
C PRO A 89 6.41 12.13 -16.19
N ILE A 90 5.81 12.73 -15.14
CA ILE A 90 5.42 12.01 -13.92
C ILE A 90 4.21 11.14 -14.22
N TYR A 91 3.18 11.74 -14.84
CA TYR A 91 1.95 11.07 -15.24
C TYR A 91 2.24 9.87 -16.14
N ILE A 92 2.97 10.07 -17.24
CA ILE A 92 3.32 8.99 -18.18
C ILE A 92 4.01 7.82 -17.47
N LYS A 93 5.00 8.12 -16.61
CA LYS A 93 5.73 7.08 -15.86
C LYS A 93 4.85 6.34 -14.87
N ALA A 94 3.92 7.04 -14.23
CA ALA A 94 3.00 6.44 -13.27
C ALA A 94 2.00 5.52 -13.96
N MET A 95 1.40 5.97 -15.07
CA MET A 95 0.47 5.17 -15.86
C MET A 95 1.14 3.92 -16.42
N GLN A 96 2.35 4.05 -17.00
CA GLN A 96 3.14 2.88 -17.45
C GLN A 96 3.43 1.89 -16.31
N ARG A 97 3.75 2.39 -15.12
CA ARG A 97 3.99 1.54 -13.95
C ARG A 97 2.71 0.85 -13.49
N ALA A 98 1.58 1.55 -13.48
CA ALA A 98 0.28 1.01 -13.11
C ALA A 98 -0.15 -0.07 -14.10
N ALA A 99 -0.10 0.20 -15.40
CA ALA A 99 -0.40 -0.75 -16.47
C ALA A 99 0.46 -2.02 -16.36
N LYS A 100 1.79 -1.88 -16.19
CA LYS A 100 2.69 -3.03 -15.99
C LYS A 100 2.33 -3.83 -14.75
N ARG A 101 1.99 -3.16 -13.65
CA ARG A 101 1.60 -3.82 -12.39
C ARG A 101 0.28 -4.57 -12.55
N ARG A 102 -0.72 -3.99 -13.22
CA ARG A 102 -2.00 -4.64 -13.50
C ARG A 102 -1.84 -5.87 -14.38
N SER A 103 -1.07 -5.75 -15.48
CA SER A 103 -0.75 -6.88 -16.35
C SER A 103 -0.10 -8.03 -15.57
N ARG A 104 0.89 -7.72 -14.73
CA ARG A 104 1.52 -8.72 -13.85
C ARG A 104 0.52 -9.32 -12.86
N SER A 105 -0.31 -8.49 -12.21
CA SER A 105 -1.31 -8.96 -11.25
C SER A 105 -2.31 -9.91 -11.91
N LYS A 106 -2.73 -9.64 -13.15
CA LYS A 106 -3.62 -10.52 -13.92
C LYS A 106 -2.96 -11.86 -14.22
N GLN A 107 -1.71 -11.84 -14.66
CA GLN A 107 -0.94 -13.07 -14.90
C GLN A 107 -0.74 -13.89 -13.61
N GLU A 108 -0.39 -13.22 -12.50
CA GLU A 108 -0.25 -13.87 -11.19
C GLU A 108 -1.58 -14.46 -10.69
N GLU A 109 -2.71 -13.81 -10.97
CA GLU A 109 -4.04 -14.33 -10.65
C GLU A 109 -4.36 -15.59 -11.47
N GLU A 110 -4.05 -15.59 -12.77
CA GLU A 110 -4.21 -16.76 -13.65
C GLU A 110 -3.34 -17.93 -13.20
N TRP A 111 -2.07 -17.68 -12.85
CA TRP A 111 -1.18 -18.69 -12.28
C TRP A 111 -1.71 -19.22 -10.95
N MET A 112 -2.22 -18.35 -10.07
CA MET A 112 -2.81 -18.78 -8.80
C MET A 112 -4.07 -19.61 -9.01
N LYS A 113 -4.94 -19.27 -9.97
CA LYS A 113 -6.13 -20.06 -10.32
C LYS A 113 -5.73 -21.44 -10.86
N HIS A 114 -4.73 -21.47 -11.74
CA HIS A 114 -4.18 -22.71 -12.29
C HIS A 114 -3.61 -23.62 -11.20
N ASP A 115 -2.78 -23.06 -10.31
CA ASP A 115 -2.17 -23.79 -9.19
C ASP A 115 -3.24 -24.35 -8.24
N ARG A 116 -4.26 -23.55 -7.89
CA ARG A 116 -5.40 -24.01 -7.08
C ARG A 116 -6.20 -25.14 -7.73
N ARG A 117 -6.22 -25.22 -9.07
CA ARG A 117 -6.87 -26.31 -9.81
C ARG A 117 -6.05 -27.61 -9.74
N LEU A 118 -4.73 -27.51 -9.82
CA LEU A 118 -3.83 -28.67 -9.68
C LEU A 118 -3.73 -29.16 -8.24
N HIS A 119 -3.78 -28.23 -7.28
CA HIS A 119 -3.65 -28.49 -5.85
C HIS A 119 -4.89 -28.00 -5.10
N PRO A 120 -6.04 -28.69 -5.28
CA PRO A 120 -7.27 -28.30 -4.59
C PRO A 120 -7.05 -28.35 -3.08
N ARG A 121 -7.62 -27.37 -2.36
CA ARG A 121 -7.53 -27.35 -0.91
C ARG A 121 -8.25 -28.58 -0.35
N GLN A 122 -7.56 -29.34 0.48
CA GLN A 122 -8.12 -30.51 1.14
C GLN A 122 -9.09 -30.08 2.24
N THR A 123 -10.23 -30.76 2.33
CA THR A 123 -11.26 -30.53 3.35
C THR A 123 -10.86 -31.07 4.72
N HIS A 124 -9.97 -32.07 4.74
CA HIS A 124 -9.44 -32.70 5.94
C HIS A 124 -7.92 -32.62 5.97
N ASN A 125 -7.34 -32.61 7.17
CA ASN A 125 -5.89 -32.67 7.33
C ASN A 125 -5.36 -34.11 7.21
N HIS A 126 -4.04 -34.29 7.31
CA HIS A 126 -3.38 -35.61 7.30
C HIS A 126 -3.84 -36.57 8.40
N ARG A 127 -4.59 -36.09 9.40
CA ARG A 127 -5.18 -36.88 10.50
C ARG A 127 -6.65 -37.20 10.29
N GLY A 128 -7.22 -36.82 9.15
CA GLY A 128 -8.65 -36.97 8.85
C GLY A 128 -9.55 -35.97 9.60
N GLU A 129 -9.00 -34.95 10.24
CA GLU A 129 -9.80 -33.93 10.95
C GLU A 129 -10.24 -32.82 9.98
N PRO A 130 -11.47 -32.31 10.09
CA PRO A 130 -11.96 -31.26 9.21
C PRO A 130 -11.16 -29.97 9.38
N VAL A 131 -10.80 -29.35 8.26
CA VAL A 131 -10.06 -28.08 8.24
C VAL A 131 -11.03 -26.93 8.50
N PHE A 132 -10.90 -26.29 9.67
CA PHE A 132 -11.74 -25.15 10.06
C PHE A 132 -11.80 -24.03 9.00
N ASP A 133 -10.70 -23.79 8.29
CA ASP A 133 -10.63 -22.71 7.29
C ASP A 133 -11.52 -22.93 6.06
N MET A 134 -11.94 -24.18 5.81
CA MET A 134 -12.82 -24.57 4.70
C MET A 134 -14.30 -24.48 5.06
N ASP A 135 -14.64 -24.35 6.34
CA ASP A 135 -16.02 -24.27 6.80
C ASP A 135 -16.47 -22.82 6.97
N VAL A 136 -17.29 -22.35 6.04
CA VAL A 136 -17.77 -20.97 6.00
C VAL A 136 -18.63 -20.66 7.23
N ALA A 137 -19.53 -21.57 7.60
CA ALA A 137 -20.47 -21.38 8.70
C ALA A 137 -19.74 -21.21 10.06
N ALA A 138 -18.79 -22.08 10.41
CA ALA A 138 -18.06 -21.92 11.68
C ALA A 138 -17.21 -20.66 11.69
N LYS A 139 -16.64 -20.24 10.54
CA LYS A 139 -15.82 -19.03 10.46
C LYS A 139 -16.65 -17.77 10.68
N GLU A 140 -17.81 -17.70 10.04
CA GLU A 140 -18.72 -16.56 10.21
C GLU A 140 -19.23 -16.49 11.64
N GLN A 141 -19.69 -17.63 12.19
CA GLN A 141 -20.13 -17.69 13.58
C GLN A 141 -19.02 -17.27 14.54
N LEU A 142 -17.77 -17.71 14.31
CA LEU A 142 -16.63 -17.35 15.16
C LEU A 142 -16.31 -15.85 15.10
N ARG A 143 -16.43 -15.24 13.91
CA ARG A 143 -16.22 -13.78 13.77
C ARG A 143 -17.26 -13.02 14.58
N GLU A 144 -18.53 -13.40 14.48
CA GLU A 144 -19.60 -12.79 15.27
C GLU A 144 -19.39 -12.96 16.77
N ASP A 145 -19.06 -14.17 17.22
CA ASP A 145 -18.89 -14.47 18.63
C ASP A 145 -17.69 -13.71 19.22
N VAL A 146 -16.62 -13.52 18.44
CA VAL A 146 -15.46 -12.69 18.82
C VAL A 146 -15.80 -11.21 18.80
N GLU A 147 -16.58 -10.73 17.82
CA GLU A 147 -17.07 -9.34 17.75
C GLU A 147 -17.98 -8.98 18.93
N LYS A 148 -18.92 -9.87 19.27
CA LYS A 148 -19.78 -9.80 20.47
C LYS A 148 -18.99 -9.99 21.78
N LYS A 149 -17.67 -10.23 21.68
CA LYS A 149 -16.75 -10.46 22.81
C LYS A 149 -17.19 -11.60 23.73
N LEU A 150 -17.87 -12.63 23.21
CA LEU A 150 -18.35 -13.75 24.02
C LEU A 150 -17.20 -14.46 24.73
N TYR A 151 -16.03 -14.54 24.11
CA TYR A 151 -14.81 -15.09 24.73
C TYR A 151 -14.37 -14.38 26.04
N LYS A 152 -14.91 -13.20 26.37
CA LYS A 152 -14.68 -12.52 27.66
C LYS A 152 -15.70 -12.92 28.73
N LYS A 153 -16.90 -13.31 28.30
CA LYS A 153 -18.03 -13.65 29.17
C LYS A 153 -18.06 -15.14 29.50
N MET A 154 -17.65 -15.98 28.55
CA MET A 154 -17.68 -17.43 28.66
C MET A 154 -16.33 -18.05 28.29
N LYS A 155 -16.04 -19.23 28.84
CA LYS A 155 -14.86 -20.01 28.50
C LYS A 155 -15.00 -20.57 27.08
N PRO A 156 -13.89 -20.79 26.34
CA PRO A 156 -13.94 -21.43 25.02
C PRO A 156 -14.69 -22.78 24.97
N MET A 157 -14.71 -23.51 26.09
CA MET A 157 -15.45 -24.78 26.20
C MET A 157 -16.97 -24.58 26.20
N GLU A 158 -17.45 -23.56 26.92
CA GLU A 158 -18.87 -23.21 26.96
C GLU A 158 -19.32 -22.68 25.60
N LEU A 159 -18.50 -21.84 24.96
CA LEU A 159 -18.78 -21.33 23.61
C LEU A 159 -18.81 -22.45 22.56
N HIS A 160 -17.92 -23.43 22.68
CA HIS A 160 -17.89 -24.63 21.83
C HIS A 160 -19.15 -25.48 22.03
N ALA A 161 -19.55 -25.73 23.27
CA ALA A 161 -20.73 -26.51 23.59
C ALA A 161 -22.03 -25.82 23.16
N MET A 162 -22.11 -24.50 23.28
CA MET A 162 -23.29 -23.69 22.95
C MET A 162 -23.66 -23.73 21.46
N ARG A 163 -22.69 -23.87 20.55
CA ARG A 163 -22.91 -23.79 19.10
C ARG A 163 -22.61 -25.14 18.45
N GLU A 164 -23.66 -25.75 17.93
CA GLU A 164 -23.58 -27.03 17.19
C GLU A 164 -22.57 -26.99 16.04
N VAL A 165 -22.46 -25.84 15.36
CA VAL A 165 -21.51 -25.59 14.26
C VAL A 165 -20.06 -25.90 14.66
N TYR A 166 -19.71 -25.81 15.95
CA TYR A 166 -18.36 -26.08 16.42
C TYR A 166 -18.10 -27.53 16.83
N HIS A 167 -19.15 -28.35 17.03
CA HIS A 167 -19.02 -29.71 17.57
C HIS A 167 -18.18 -30.63 16.68
N LYS A 168 -18.15 -30.38 15.36
CA LYS A 168 -17.28 -31.10 14.41
C LYS A 168 -15.78 -30.87 14.61
N TYR A 169 -15.40 -29.86 15.37
CA TYR A 169 -14.01 -29.57 15.70
C TYR A 169 -13.69 -29.99 17.12
N LYS A 170 -12.53 -30.63 17.30
CA LYS A 170 -11.99 -30.88 18.63
C LYS A 170 -11.82 -29.56 19.38
N LEU A 171 -12.17 -29.55 20.66
CA LEU A 171 -12.11 -28.35 21.51
C LEU A 171 -10.73 -27.67 21.48
N GLY A 172 -9.64 -28.44 21.43
CA GLY A 172 -8.29 -27.90 21.30
C GLY A 172 -8.06 -27.07 20.03
N ILE A 173 -8.58 -27.53 18.89
CA ILE A 173 -8.52 -26.82 17.60
C ILE A 173 -9.34 -25.55 17.70
N PHE A 174 -10.58 -25.65 18.21
CA PHE A 174 -11.47 -24.50 18.35
C PHE A 174 -10.89 -23.39 19.23
N ARG A 175 -10.28 -23.74 20.37
CA ARG A 175 -9.57 -22.80 21.26
C ARG A 175 -8.51 -22.00 20.49
N GLN A 176 -7.70 -22.67 19.67
CA GLN A 176 -6.68 -22.01 18.86
C GLN A 176 -7.30 -21.04 17.84
N ARG A 177 -8.44 -21.40 17.23
CA ARG A 177 -9.14 -20.54 16.27
C ARG A 177 -9.66 -19.26 16.90
N ILE A 178 -10.21 -19.31 18.13
CA ILE A 178 -10.56 -18.10 18.89
C ILE A 178 -9.34 -17.18 19.06
N TYR A 179 -8.19 -17.73 19.45
CA TYR A 179 -6.99 -16.92 19.64
C TYR A 179 -6.45 -16.33 18.33
N GLN A 180 -6.50 -17.08 17.23
CA GLN A 180 -6.14 -16.60 15.91
C GLN A 180 -7.05 -15.43 15.48
N GLU A 181 -8.36 -15.57 15.63
CA GLU A 181 -9.30 -14.51 15.24
C GLU A 181 -9.15 -13.26 16.11
N LYS A 182 -8.90 -13.41 17.42
CA LYS A 182 -8.54 -12.27 18.30
C LYS A 182 -7.29 -11.55 17.82
N ARG A 183 -6.25 -12.30 17.44
CA ARG A 183 -4.99 -11.74 16.93
C ARG A 183 -5.22 -11.00 15.63
N ARG A 184 -6.05 -11.55 14.74
CA ARG A 184 -6.46 -10.94 13.47
C ARG A 184 -7.20 -9.62 13.70
N GLN A 185 -8.19 -9.57 14.60
CA GLN A 185 -8.89 -8.32 14.93
C GLN A 185 -7.93 -7.27 15.51
N LYS A 186 -7.00 -7.66 16.39
CA LYS A 186 -5.98 -6.75 16.93
C LYS A 186 -5.08 -6.19 15.82
N PHE A 187 -4.67 -7.04 14.88
CA PHE A 187 -3.85 -6.65 13.74
C PHE A 187 -4.59 -5.67 12.82
N ASN A 188 -5.85 -5.94 12.48
CA ASN A 188 -6.66 -5.03 11.67
C ASN A 188 -6.80 -3.65 12.33
N ARG A 189 -7.08 -3.61 13.64
CA ARG A 189 -7.13 -2.35 14.42
C ARG A 189 -5.79 -1.62 14.41
N TYR A 190 -4.68 -2.34 14.53
CA TYR A 190 -3.35 -1.76 14.43
C TYR A 190 -3.08 -1.16 13.05
N LEU A 191 -3.42 -1.86 11.97
CA LEU A 191 -3.29 -1.34 10.60
C LEU A 191 -4.11 -0.06 10.42
N GLU A 192 -5.35 -0.04 10.90
CA GLU A 192 -6.20 1.14 10.78
C GLU A 192 -5.69 2.32 11.60
N LYS A 193 -5.21 2.06 12.83
CA LYS A 193 -4.51 3.06 13.64
C LYS A 193 -3.28 3.61 12.91
N LYS A 194 -2.50 2.75 12.25
CA LYS A 194 -1.30 3.19 11.51
C LYS A 194 -1.65 4.02 10.28
N ARG A 195 -2.70 3.65 9.54
CA ARG A 195 -3.21 4.42 8.39
C ARG A 195 -3.68 5.81 8.83
N THR A 196 -4.51 5.87 9.87
CA THR A 196 -5.01 7.14 10.44
C THR A 196 -3.88 8.01 11.02
N GLU A 197 -2.91 7.43 11.74
CA GLU A 197 -1.73 8.17 12.20
C GLU A 197 -0.93 8.78 11.04
N LYS A 198 -0.77 8.04 9.94
CA LYS A 198 -0.04 8.52 8.75
C LYS A 198 -0.79 9.67 8.10
N ARG A 199 -2.10 9.51 7.86
CA ARG A 199 -3.00 10.55 7.34
C ARG A 199 -2.98 11.80 8.21
N ARG A 200 -3.04 11.65 9.54
CA ARG A 200 -2.98 12.78 10.49
C ARG A 200 -1.62 13.48 10.48
N LYS A 201 -0.51 12.74 10.45
CA LYS A 201 0.84 13.33 10.36
C LYS A 201 1.02 14.10 9.07
N TYR A 202 0.49 13.58 7.98
CA TYR A 202 0.50 14.23 6.69
C TYR A 202 -0.35 15.52 6.73
N ALA A 203 -1.62 15.44 7.16
CA ALA A 203 -2.48 16.61 7.32
C ALA A 203 -1.83 17.67 8.23
N ALA A 204 -1.27 17.29 9.38
CA ALA A 204 -0.60 18.24 10.28
C ALA A 204 0.67 18.87 9.69
N LYS A 205 1.34 18.20 8.75
CA LYS A 205 2.57 18.69 8.11
C LYS A 205 2.27 19.59 6.90
N TYR A 206 1.20 19.30 6.17
CA TYR A 206 0.90 19.94 4.87
C TYR A 206 -0.34 20.85 4.91
N MET A 207 -1.30 20.62 5.80
CA MET A 207 -2.48 21.49 6.03
C MET A 207 -2.23 22.55 7.12
N ARG A 208 -1.01 22.69 7.64
CA ARG A 208 -0.67 23.77 8.61
C ARG A 208 -0.49 25.15 7.97
N PHE A 209 -0.70 25.27 6.67
CA PHE A 209 -0.79 26.54 5.95
C PHE A 209 -2.26 26.96 5.82
N GLU A 210 -2.93 27.16 6.96
CA GLU A 210 -4.15 27.96 6.95
C GLU A 210 -3.77 29.44 7.13
N ARG A 211 -4.19 30.20 6.13
CA ARG A 211 -3.98 31.64 5.93
C ARG A 211 -4.20 32.47 7.19
N LYS A 212 -3.20 33.32 7.50
CA LYS A 212 -3.41 34.74 7.76
C LYS A 212 -2.34 35.53 7.03
#